data_AF-A0A435XZV3-F1
#
_entry.id   AF-A0A435XZV3-F1
#
_cell.length_a   1.000
_cell.length_b   1.000
_cell.length_c   1.000
_cell.angle_alpha   90.00
_cell.angle_beta   90.00
_cell.angle_gamma   90.00
#
_symmetry.space_group_name_H-M   'P 1'
#
loop_
_entity.id
_entity.type
_entity.pdbx_description
1 polymer ?
#
loop_
_entity_poly.entity_id
_entity_poly.type
_entity_poly.pdbx_seq_one_letter_code
_entity_poly.pdbx_strand_id
1 'polypeptide(L)'
;HVAATNPLALTAEQIDPAAVEREKAIFADQARQSGKPEAIIEKMVEGRLRKFYEEVVLLKQAFVLNPDITVEQALKDAEKEIGAPAKISAYLRFALGEGIEKEETDFAAEVAAAVKK
;
A
#
# COMPACT_ATOMS: atom_id res chain seq x y z
N HIS A 1 -7.46 9.40 5.55
CA HIS A 1 -6.60 8.21 5.55
C HIS A 1 -6.51 7.59 4.15
N VAL A 2 -7.56 6.93 3.65
CA VAL A 2 -7.59 6.22 2.34
C VAL A 2 -6.98 7.05 1.18
N ALA A 3 -7.37 8.32 1.05
CA ALA A 3 -6.84 9.19 0.00
C ALA A 3 -5.30 9.35 0.04
N ALA A 4 -4.73 9.37 1.25
CA ALA A 4 -3.30 9.59 1.49
C ALA A 4 -2.47 8.30 1.38
N THR A 5 -3.01 7.15 1.80
CA THR A 5 -2.25 5.89 1.90
C THR A 5 -2.47 4.93 0.73
N ASN A 6 -3.46 5.16 -0.12
CA ASN A 6 -3.78 4.32 -1.29
C ASN A 6 -3.74 2.81 -0.98
N PRO A 7 -4.52 2.32 0.01
CA PRO A 7 -4.56 0.89 0.32
C PRO A 7 -5.03 0.09 -0.91
N LEU A 8 -4.53 -1.14 -1.05
CA LEU A 8 -4.94 -2.05 -2.13
C LEU A 8 -6.20 -2.84 -1.77
N ALA A 9 -6.46 -3.04 -0.48
CA ALA A 9 -7.58 -3.84 0.00
C ALA A 9 -8.08 -3.35 1.36
N LEU A 10 -9.35 -3.62 1.68
CA LEU A 10 -9.88 -3.33 3.03
C LEU A 10 -9.35 -4.33 4.05
N THR A 11 -9.38 -5.62 3.71
CA THR A 11 -8.93 -6.74 4.55
C THR A 11 -7.89 -7.58 3.80
N ALA A 12 -7.14 -8.43 4.51
CA ALA A 12 -6.07 -9.22 3.90
C ALA A 12 -6.60 -10.23 2.88
N GLU A 13 -7.81 -10.75 3.10
CA GLU A 13 -8.48 -11.74 2.24
C GLU A 13 -8.95 -11.14 0.91
N GLN A 14 -8.99 -9.80 0.80
CA GLN A 14 -9.39 -9.09 -0.40
C GLN A 14 -8.20 -8.74 -1.31
N ILE A 15 -6.97 -9.04 -0.89
CA ILE A 15 -5.80 -8.85 -1.74
C ILE A 15 -5.79 -9.92 -2.83
N ASP A 16 -5.47 -9.52 -4.06
CA ASP A 16 -5.19 -10.44 -5.16
C ASP A 16 -4.09 -11.45 -4.76
N PRO A 17 -4.39 -12.76 -4.71
CA PRO A 17 -3.39 -13.78 -4.38
C PRO A 17 -2.15 -13.71 -5.27
N ALA A 18 -2.30 -13.29 -6.53
CA ALA A 18 -1.15 -13.13 -7.43
C ALA A 18 -0.21 -12.00 -6.98
N ALA A 19 -0.73 -10.94 -6.36
CA ALA A 19 0.11 -9.89 -5.77
C ALA A 19 0.88 -10.41 -4.54
N VAL A 20 0.23 -11.20 -3.68
CA VAL A 20 0.86 -11.81 -2.50
C VAL A 20 2.00 -12.74 -2.91
N GLU A 21 1.76 -13.63 -3.88
CA GLU A 21 2.78 -14.58 -4.33
C GLU A 21 3.96 -13.89 -5.04
N ARG A 22 3.69 -12.82 -5.82
CA ARG A 22 4.76 -12.00 -6.41
C ARG A 22 5.65 -11.38 -5.33
N GLU A 23 5.08 -10.71 -4.34
CA GLU A 23 5.85 -10.08 -3.26
C GLU A 23 6.61 -11.11 -2.41
N LYS A 24 5.96 -12.25 -2.11
CA LYS A 24 6.60 -13.35 -1.39
C LYS A 24 7.81 -13.91 -2.15
N ALA A 25 7.70 -14.08 -3.47
CA ALA A 25 8.84 -14.51 -4.29
C ALA A 25 9.99 -13.49 -4.25
N ILE A 26 9.67 -12.20 -4.39
CA ILE A 26 10.65 -11.11 -4.28
C ILE A 26 11.36 -11.14 -2.92
N PHE A 27 10.62 -11.28 -1.82
CA PHE A 27 11.21 -11.34 -0.48
C PHE A 27 12.05 -12.60 -0.26
N ALA A 28 11.63 -13.74 -0.81
CA ALA A 28 12.39 -14.99 -0.73
C ALA A 28 13.73 -14.87 -1.47
N ASP A 29 13.72 -14.30 -2.68
CA ASP A 29 14.94 -14.10 -3.46
C ASP A 29 15.91 -13.13 -2.77
N GLN A 30 15.39 -12.02 -2.23
CA GLN A 30 16.19 -11.09 -1.44
C GLN A 30 16.75 -11.72 -0.16
N ALA A 31 15.99 -12.60 0.49
CA ALA A 31 16.44 -13.29 1.69
C ALA A 31 17.51 -14.35 1.39
N ARG A 32 17.40 -15.10 0.28
CA ARG A 32 18.42 -16.08 -0.16
C ARG A 32 19.77 -15.42 -0.46
N GLN A 33 19.76 -14.21 -1.03
CA GLN A 33 20.98 -13.43 -1.29
C GLN A 33 21.72 -13.04 0.00
N SER A 34 21.10 -13.15 1.17
CA SER A 34 21.75 -12.83 2.46
C SER A 34 22.68 -13.93 2.99
N GLY A 35 22.70 -15.13 2.38
CA GLY A 35 23.58 -16.24 2.79
C GLY A 35 23.28 -16.84 4.16
N LYS A 36 22.11 -16.55 4.73
CA LYS A 36 21.68 -17.06 6.05
C LYS A 36 21.07 -18.48 5.94
N PRO A 37 20.97 -19.23 7.05
CA PRO A 37 20.29 -20.53 7.06
C PRO A 37 18.80 -20.43 6.68
N GLU A 38 18.24 -21.49 6.10
CA GLU A 38 16.85 -21.53 5.60
C GLU A 38 15.82 -21.13 6.67
N ALA A 39 15.96 -21.61 7.91
CA ALA A 39 15.06 -21.25 9.01
C ALA A 39 15.06 -19.75 9.36
N ILE A 40 16.16 -19.03 9.05
CA ILE A 40 16.22 -17.57 9.22
C ILE A 40 15.63 -16.86 8.00
N ILE A 41 15.85 -17.41 6.80
CA ILE A 41 15.26 -16.92 5.55
C ILE A 41 13.74 -16.96 5.64
N GLU A 42 13.13 -18.07 6.06
CA GLU A 42 11.68 -18.19 6.22
C GLU A 42 11.11 -17.12 7.17
N LYS A 43 11.74 -16.93 8.34
CA LYS A 43 11.34 -15.88 9.30
C LYS A 43 11.48 -14.47 8.73
N MET A 44 12.49 -14.23 7.90
CA MET A 44 12.68 -12.94 7.24
C MET A 44 11.57 -12.68 6.21
N VAL A 45 11.20 -13.68 5.42
CA VAL A 45 10.11 -13.58 4.43
C VAL A 45 8.78 -13.35 5.14
N GLU A 46 8.49 -14.10 6.20
CA GLU A 46 7.28 -13.93 7.00
C GLU A 46 7.15 -12.50 7.56
N GLY A 47 8.23 -11.99 8.17
CA GLY A 47 8.24 -10.63 8.72
C GLY A 47 8.02 -9.55 7.64
N ARG A 48 8.59 -9.73 6.45
CA ARG A 48 8.40 -8.82 5.31
C ARG A 48 6.99 -8.91 4.76
N LEU A 49 6.43 -10.10 4.67
CA LEU A 49 5.06 -10.29 4.23
C LEU A 49 4.06 -9.67 5.22
N ARG A 50 4.32 -9.76 6.53
CA ARG A 50 3.54 -9.05 7.55
C ARG A 50 3.58 -7.54 7.32
N LYS A 51 4.77 -6.97 7.10
CA LYS A 51 4.94 -5.53 6.81
C LYS A 51 4.22 -5.11 5.52
N PHE A 52 4.28 -5.94 4.48
CA PHE A 52 3.52 -5.72 3.25
C PHE A 52 2.02 -5.59 3.56
N TYR A 53 1.45 -6.50 4.35
CA TYR A 53 0.04 -6.39 4.75
C TYR A 53 -0.25 -5.13 5.56
N GLU A 54 0.64 -4.72 6.47
CA GLU A 54 0.52 -3.46 7.23
C GLU A 54 0.54 -2.22 6.31
N GLU A 55 1.23 -2.29 5.18
CA GLU A 55 1.32 -1.19 4.21
C GLU A 55 0.15 -1.15 3.23
N VAL A 56 -0.43 -2.29 2.84
CA VAL A 56 -1.45 -2.32 1.75
C VAL A 56 -2.87 -2.65 2.20
N VAL A 57 -3.08 -3.18 3.40
CA VAL A 57 -4.42 -3.48 3.94
C VAL A 57 -4.90 -2.34 4.82
N LEU A 58 -5.99 -1.67 4.42
CA LEU A 58 -6.51 -0.49 5.12
C LEU A 58 -6.65 -0.70 6.63
N LEU A 59 -7.27 -1.81 7.08
CA LEU A 59 -7.47 -2.05 8.51
C LEU A 59 -6.16 -2.26 9.29
N LYS A 60 -5.09 -2.70 8.64
CA LYS A 60 -3.78 -2.93 9.27
C LYS A 60 -2.87 -1.71 9.23
N GLN A 61 -3.16 -0.72 8.39
CA GLN A 61 -2.37 0.50 8.27
C GLN A 61 -2.37 1.31 9.56
N ALA A 62 -1.22 1.92 9.87
CA ALA A 62 -1.09 2.93 10.92
C ALA A 62 -1.93 4.16 10.58
N PHE A 63 -2.80 4.59 11.49
CA PHE A 63 -3.81 5.61 11.21
C PHE A 63 -3.18 6.99 11.03
N VAL A 64 -3.27 7.58 9.83
CA VAL A 64 -2.68 8.91 9.51
C VAL A 64 -2.94 10.02 10.55
N LEU A 65 -4.09 10.03 11.25
CA LEU A 65 -4.37 11.04 12.28
C LEU A 65 -3.77 10.69 13.66
N ASN A 66 -3.50 9.41 13.91
CA ASN A 66 -2.82 8.90 15.10
C ASN A 66 -2.01 7.65 14.73
N PRO A 67 -0.73 7.81 14.33
CA PRO A 67 0.08 6.71 13.83
C PRO A 67 0.41 5.62 14.86
N ASP A 68 0.17 5.87 16.16
CA ASP A 68 0.40 4.90 17.23
C ASP A 68 -0.61 3.74 17.20
N ILE A 69 -1.74 3.92 16.50
CA ILE A 69 -2.80 2.92 16.38
C ILE A 69 -3.09 2.58 14.92
N THR A 70 -3.65 1.40 14.67
CA THR A 70 -4.12 1.01 13.34
C THR A 70 -5.48 1.61 13.04
N VAL A 71 -5.89 1.59 11.77
CA VAL A 71 -7.26 1.94 11.36
C VAL A 71 -8.30 1.03 12.02
N GLU A 72 -8.01 -0.26 12.17
CA GLU A 72 -8.89 -1.18 12.89
C GLU A 72 -9.08 -0.76 14.36
N GLN A 73 -8.00 -0.35 15.03
CA GLN A 73 -8.09 0.12 16.41
C GLN A 73 -8.86 1.45 16.50
N ALA A 74 -8.60 2.38 15.58
CA ALA A 74 -9.36 3.63 15.48
C ALA A 74 -10.85 3.39 15.26
N LEU A 75 -11.22 2.39 14.45
CA LEU A 75 -12.61 1.99 14.25
C LEU A 75 -13.23 1.45 15.56
N LYS A 76 -12.53 0.58 16.29
CA LYS A 76 -12.99 0.05 17.58
C LYS A 76 -13.15 1.14 18.64
N ASP A 77 -12.29 2.15 18.63
CA ASP A 77 -12.41 3.27 19.57
C ASP A 77 -13.61 4.16 19.20
N ALA A 78 -13.86 4.38 17.91
CA ALA A 78 -15.07 5.06 17.45
C ALA A 78 -16.36 4.29 17.79
N GLU A 79 -16.37 2.95 17.73
CA GLU A 79 -17.52 2.13 18.16
C GLU A 79 -17.91 2.40 19.62
N LYS A 80 -16.92 2.55 20.51
CA LYS A 80 -17.16 2.84 21.93
C LYS A 80 -17.78 4.22 22.13
N GLU A 81 -17.34 5.21 21.35
CA GLU A 81 -17.89 6.57 21.40
C GLU A 81 -19.32 6.65 20.82
N ILE A 82 -19.58 5.91 19.74
CA ILE A 82 -20.90 5.82 19.11
C ILE A 82 -21.88 5.01 19.98
N GLY A 83 -21.38 4.04 20.76
CA GLY A 83 -22.19 3.13 21.56
C GLY A 83 -22.86 2.03 20.72
N ALA A 84 -22.39 1.79 19.49
CA ALA A 84 -22.91 0.77 18.59
C ALA A 84 -21.79 0.23 17.68
N PRO A 85 -21.93 -1.02 17.17
CA PRO A 85 -20.98 -1.59 16.22
C PRO A 85 -20.89 -0.76 14.93
N ALA A 86 -19.69 -0.59 14.41
CA ALA A 86 -19.37 0.16 13.20
C ALA A 86 -18.45 -0.67 12.32
N LYS A 87 -18.73 -0.67 11.01
CA LYS A 87 -17.95 -1.42 10.04
C LYS A 87 -17.70 -0.57 8.81
N ILE A 88 -16.45 -0.57 8.34
CA ILE A 88 -16.12 -0.09 7.01
C ILE A 88 -16.57 -1.18 6.02
N SER A 89 -17.58 -0.89 5.19
CA SER A 89 -18.12 -1.85 4.23
C SER A 89 -17.32 -1.87 2.93
N ALA A 90 -16.99 -0.69 2.41
CA ALA A 90 -16.22 -0.50 1.19
C ALA A 90 -15.59 0.91 1.17
N TYR A 91 -14.61 1.10 0.30
CA TYR A 91 -14.09 2.41 -0.06
C TYR A 91 -13.79 2.44 -1.56
N LEU A 92 -13.78 3.64 -2.13
CA LEU A 92 -13.26 3.89 -3.47
C LEU A 92 -12.31 5.08 -3.37
N ARG A 93 -11.20 5.00 -4.09
CA ARG A 93 -10.24 6.09 -4.24
C ARG A 93 -10.11 6.38 -5.73
N PHE A 94 -10.25 7.64 -6.09
CA PHE A 94 -9.98 8.13 -7.43
C PHE A 94 -8.81 9.11 -7.34
N ALA A 95 -7.80 8.94 -8.18
CA ALA A 95 -6.75 9.94 -8.38
C ALA A 95 -6.77 10.43 -9.82
N LEU A 96 -6.68 11.76 -10.00
CA LEU A 96 -6.58 12.36 -11.33
C LEU A 96 -5.27 11.89 -11.99
N GLY A 97 -5.36 11.41 -13.23
CA GLY A 97 -4.20 10.89 -13.98
C GLY A 97 -3.80 9.46 -13.64
N GLU A 98 -4.57 8.76 -12.78
CA GLU A 98 -4.31 7.35 -12.49
C GLU A 98 -4.39 6.49 -13.77
N GLY A 99 -3.32 5.76 -14.06
CA GLY A 99 -3.20 4.94 -15.27
C GLY A 99 -2.93 5.72 -16.56
N ILE A 100 -2.69 7.04 -16.49
CA ILE A 100 -2.33 7.86 -17.65
C ILE A 100 -0.82 8.09 -17.65
N GLU A 101 -0.15 7.73 -18.75
CA GLU A 101 1.25 8.06 -18.95
C GLU A 101 1.39 9.58 -19.08
N LYS A 102 2.19 10.18 -18.19
CA LYS A 102 2.45 11.61 -18.23
C LYS A 102 3.46 11.86 -19.34
N GLU A 103 3.02 12.48 -20.43
CA GLU A 103 3.93 12.99 -21.45
C GLU A 103 4.82 14.07 -20.82
N GLU A 104 6.13 13.79 -20.73
CA GLU A 104 7.12 14.80 -20.40
C GLU A 104 7.49 15.55 -21.68
N THR A 105 7.05 16.80 -21.78
CA THR A 105 7.49 17.69 -22.85
C THR A 105 8.60 18.62 -22.38
N ASP A 106 9.61 18.79 -23.24
CA ASP A 106 10.66 19.78 -23.05
C ASP A 106 10.18 21.13 -23.61
N PHE A 107 9.73 21.99 -22.71
CA PHE A 107 9.27 23.33 -23.04
C PHE A 107 10.34 24.16 -23.79
N ALA A 108 11.63 23.98 -23.50
CA ALA A 108 12.70 24.70 -24.20
C ALA A 108 12.83 24.22 -25.65
N ALA A 109 12.70 22.92 -25.90
CA ALA A 109 12.68 22.36 -27.24
C ALA A 109 11.44 22.81 -28.04
N GLU A 110 10.27 22.88 -27.40
CA GLU A 110 9.03 23.40 -28.02
C GLU A 110 9.17 24.88 -28.43
N VAL A 111 9.71 25.72 -27.54
CA VAL A 111 9.95 27.14 -27.83
C VAL A 111 10.98 27.31 -28.95
N ALA A 112 12.08 26.53 -28.93
CA ALA A 112 13.09 26.58 -29.99
C ALA A 112 12.55 26.14 -31.36
N ALA A 113 11.62 25.19 -31.39
CA ALA A 113 10.94 24.77 -32.62
C ALA A 113 9.96 25.82 -33.17
N ALA A 114 9.28 26.56 -32.28
CA ALA A 114 8.32 27.59 -32.67
C ALA A 114 8.98 28.84 -33.29
N VAL A 115 10.20 29.19 -32.88
CA VAL A 115 10.94 30.37 -33.38
C VAL A 115 11.66 30.08 -34.72
N LYS A 116 11.84 28.81 -35.09
CA LYS A 116 12.48 28.39 -36.35
C LYS A 116 11.50 28.26 -37.55
N LYS A 117 10.22 28.50 -37.33
CA LYS A 117 9.20 28.65 -38.39
C LYS A 117 9.03 30.12 -38.76
#